data_AF-A0A1C5IBA5-F1
#
_entry.id   AF-A0A1C5IBA5-F1
#
_cell.length_a   1.000
_cell.length_b   1.000
_cell.length_c   1.000
_cell.angle_alpha   90.00
_cell.angle_beta   90.00
_cell.angle_gamma   90.00
#
_symmetry.space_group_name_H-M   'P 1'
#
loop_
_entity.id
_entity.type
_entity.pdbx_description
1 polymer ?
#
loop_
_entity_poly.entity_id
_entity_poly.type
_entity_poly.pdbx_seq_one_letter_code
_entity_poly.pdbx_strand_id
1 'polypeptide(L)'
;MPIWNCGGCDLPWPCPTRKRELRAEYAGAPVSLALYLGSYLVQAAEDMPWTPAGALHRRFVGWIRQTARPAQAVQRRSKSAAPDRYERQ
;
A
#
# COMPACT_ATOMS: atom_id res chain seq x y z
N MET A 1 -22.49 -17.29 6.16
CA MET A 1 -21.97 -16.09 5.46
C MET A 1 -20.58 -15.84 6.03
N PRO A 2 -19.49 -15.95 5.24
CA PRO A 2 -18.15 -15.73 5.77
C PRO A 2 -18.06 -14.32 6.34
N ILE A 3 -17.72 -14.22 7.62
CA ILE A 3 -17.62 -12.95 8.31
C ILE A 3 -16.14 -12.58 8.35
N TRP A 4 -15.78 -11.53 7.60
CA TRP A 4 -14.44 -10.95 7.61
C TRP A 4 -14.22 -10.15 8.90
N ASN A 5 -14.17 -10.84 10.02
CA ASN A 5 -13.91 -10.27 11.33
C ASN A 5 -12.50 -10.62 11.79
N CYS A 6 -11.93 -9.75 12.60
CA CYS A 6 -10.61 -9.97 13.14
C CYS A 6 -10.70 -10.94 14.32
N GLY A 7 -9.97 -12.06 14.26
CA GLY A 7 -10.05 -13.14 15.25
C GLY A 7 -9.62 -12.80 16.69
N GLY A 8 -9.18 -11.57 16.97
CA GLY A 8 -8.88 -11.12 18.34
C GLY A 8 -9.82 -10.03 18.88
N CYS A 9 -10.45 -9.24 18.01
CA CYS A 9 -11.25 -8.07 18.41
C CYS A 9 -12.70 -8.16 17.92
N ASP A 10 -13.08 -9.18 17.14
CA ASP A 10 -14.38 -9.40 16.48
C ASP A 10 -14.92 -8.26 15.61
N LEU A 11 -14.16 -7.18 15.49
CA LEU A 11 -14.45 -6.06 14.61
C LEU A 11 -14.17 -6.42 13.15
N PRO A 12 -14.78 -5.68 12.19
CA PRO A 12 -14.53 -5.87 10.78
C PRO A 12 -13.03 -5.82 10.46
N TRP A 13 -12.48 -6.92 9.94
CA TRP A 13 -11.08 -7.01 9.57
C TRP A 13 -10.79 -6.15 8.33
N PRO A 14 -9.69 -5.38 8.28
CA PRO A 14 -8.72 -5.18 9.36
C PRO A 14 -9.27 -4.25 10.44
N CYS A 15 -9.23 -4.66 11.72
CA CYS A 15 -9.67 -3.78 12.81
C CYS A 15 -8.64 -2.66 13.09
N PRO A 16 -9.01 -1.55 13.76
CA PRO A 16 -8.13 -0.40 13.95
C PRO A 16 -6.76 -0.75 14.56
N THR A 17 -6.73 -1.67 15.53
CA THR A 17 -5.49 -2.20 16.12
C THR A 17 -4.63 -2.87 15.08
N ARG A 18 -5.18 -3.82 14.30
CA ARG A 18 -4.44 -4.53 13.26
C ARG A 18 -3.93 -3.60 12.16
N LYS A 19 -4.68 -2.55 11.82
CA LYS A 19 -4.21 -1.50 10.89
C LYS A 19 -2.96 -0.78 11.43
N ARG A 20 -2.89 -0.50 12.73
CA ARG A 20 -1.73 0.14 13.36
C ARG A 20 -0.52 -0.81 13.38
N GLU A 21 -0.73 -2.06 13.79
CA GLU A 21 0.31 -3.09 13.81
C GLU A 21 0.92 -3.31 12.42
N LEU A 22 0.08 -3.54 11.40
CA LEU A 22 0.54 -3.74 10.03
C LEU A 22 1.29 -2.52 9.49
N ARG A 23 0.92 -1.30 9.91
CA ARG A 23 1.68 -0.10 9.54
C ARG A 23 3.04 -0.02 10.21
N ALA A 24 3.13 -0.45 11.46
CA ALA A 24 4.41 -0.49 12.18
C ALA A 24 5.34 -1.57 11.60
N GLU A 25 4.79 -2.77 11.34
CA GLU A 25 5.51 -3.91 10.77
C GLU A 25 6.06 -3.61 9.36
N TYR A 26 5.27 -2.90 8.54
CA TYR A 26 5.64 -2.57 7.16
C TYR A 26 6.03 -1.10 6.95
N ALA A 27 6.49 -0.40 8.00
CA ALA A 27 6.78 1.04 7.94
C ALA A 27 7.76 1.43 6.81
N GLY A 28 8.72 0.56 6.49
CA GLY A 28 9.70 0.75 5.40
C GLY A 28 9.29 0.12 4.06
N ALA A 29 8.15 -0.58 3.99
CA ALA A 29 7.75 -1.40 2.84
C ALA A 29 6.25 -1.26 2.51
N PRO A 30 5.76 -0.06 2.17
CA PRO A 30 4.34 0.18 1.90
C PRO A 30 3.79 -0.58 0.69
N VAL A 31 4.66 -0.91 -0.28
CA VAL A 31 4.30 -1.75 -1.44
C VAL A 31 4.02 -3.18 -0.97
N SER A 32 4.89 -3.74 -0.13
CA SER A 32 4.69 -5.08 0.44
C SER A 32 3.41 -5.15 1.28
N LEU A 33 3.11 -4.11 2.07
CA LEU A 33 1.84 -4.02 2.79
C LEU A 33 0.63 -4.01 1.85
N ALA A 34 0.71 -3.29 0.73
CA ALA A 34 -0.36 -3.23 -0.26
C ALA A 34 -0.57 -4.58 -0.96
N LEU A 35 0.50 -5.32 -1.26
CA LEU A 35 0.40 -6.67 -1.83
C LEU A 35 -0.20 -7.66 -0.83
N TYR A 36 0.27 -7.63 0.42
CA TYR A 36 -0.27 -8.46 1.50
C TYR A 36 -1.76 -8.21 1.72
N LEU A 37 -2.19 -6.95 1.82
CA LEU A 37 -3.61 -6.63 1.97
C LEU A 37 -4.42 -6.81 0.68
N GLY A 38 -3.75 -6.83 -0.48
CA GLY A 38 -4.34 -7.12 -1.77
C GLY A 38 -4.83 -8.57 -1.89
N SER A 39 -4.09 -9.55 -1.36
CA SER A 39 -4.55 -10.95 -1.37
C SER A 39 -5.83 -11.12 -0.55
N TYR A 40 -5.90 -10.53 0.65
CA TYR A 40 -7.11 -10.57 1.47
C TYR A 40 -8.29 -9.82 0.84
N LEU A 41 -8.05 -8.76 0.06
CA LEU A 41 -9.12 -8.10 -0.68
C LEU A 41 -9.76 -9.07 -1.68
N VAL A 42 -8.95 -9.82 -2.43
CA VAL A 42 -9.45 -10.79 -3.42
C VAL A 42 -10.27 -11.86 -2.74
N GLN A 43 -9.75 -12.46 -1.67
CA GLN A 43 -10.49 -13.44 -0.87
C GLN A 43 -11.81 -12.87 -0.31
N ALA A 44 -11.79 -11.62 0.17
CA ALA A 44 -13.00 -10.97 0.68
C ALA A 44 -14.04 -10.66 -0.41
N ALA A 45 -13.58 -10.42 -1.64
CA ALA A 45 -14.47 -10.22 -2.79
C ALA A 45 -15.14 -11.53 -3.22
N GLU A 46 -14.43 -12.65 -3.14
CA GLU A 46 -14.98 -13.99 -3.39
C GLU A 46 -16.01 -14.39 -2.32
N ASP A 47 -15.70 -14.10 -1.06
CA ASP A 47 -16.56 -14.42 0.08
C ASP A 47 -17.81 -13.53 0.19
N MET A 48 -17.72 -12.29 -0.28
CA MET A 48 -18.79 -11.29 -0.17
C MET A 48 -19.10 -10.64 -1.53
N PRO A 49 -19.59 -11.40 -2.53
CA PRO A 49 -19.84 -10.91 -3.88
C PRO A 49 -20.93 -9.82 -3.95
N TRP A 50 -21.79 -9.73 -2.93
CA TRP A 50 -22.78 -8.66 -2.79
C TRP A 50 -22.18 -7.33 -2.33
N THR A 51 -20.92 -7.31 -1.86
CA THR A 51 -20.27 -6.08 -1.40
C THR A 51 -19.63 -5.35 -2.57
N PRO A 52 -19.89 -4.04 -2.77
CA PRO A 52 -19.27 -3.28 -3.85
C PRO A 52 -17.74 -3.31 -3.77
N ALA A 53 -17.08 -3.59 -4.89
CA ALA A 53 -15.61 -3.67 -4.97
C ALA A 53 -14.91 -2.41 -4.43
N GLY A 54 -15.49 -1.23 -4.68
CA GLY A 54 -14.96 0.04 -4.14
C GLY A 54 -15.00 0.12 -2.61
N ALA A 55 -15.97 -0.52 -1.96
CA ALA A 55 -16.06 -0.56 -0.50
C ALA A 55 -14.96 -1.49 0.07
N LEU A 56 -14.75 -2.66 -0.54
CA LEU A 56 -13.65 -3.56 -0.18
C LEU A 56 -12.29 -2.89 -0.40
N HIS A 57 -12.07 -2.26 -1.56
CA HIS A 57 -10.82 -1.55 -1.82
C HIS A 57 -10.52 -0.47 -0.77
N ARG A 58 -11.50 0.36 -0.39
CA ARG A 58 -11.32 1.37 0.67
C ARG A 58 -11.03 0.75 2.03
N ARG A 59 -11.66 -0.38 2.36
CA ARG A 59 -11.51 -1.09 3.64
C ARG A 59 -10.13 -1.72 3.79
N PHE A 60 -9.65 -2.42 2.77
CA PHE A 60 -8.40 -3.19 2.81
C PHE A 60 -7.19 -2.32 2.43
N VAL A 61 -7.24 -1.58 1.32
CA VAL A 61 -6.07 -0.91 0.71
C VAL A 61 -6.12 0.62 0.81
N GLY A 62 -7.32 1.22 0.89
CA GLY A 62 -7.53 2.67 0.79
C GLY A 62 -6.83 3.53 1.84
N TRP A 63 -6.44 2.95 2.98
CA TRP A 63 -5.73 3.64 4.06
C TRP A 63 -4.20 3.49 3.98
N ILE A 64 -3.68 2.61 3.11
CA ILE A 64 -2.23 2.35 2.97
C ILE A 64 -1.55 3.52 2.25
N ARG A 65 -2.18 4.06 1.19
CA ARG A 65 -1.56 5.11 0.36
C ARG A 65 -1.52 6.51 0.98
N GLN A 66 -2.20 6.74 2.10
CA GLN A 66 -2.09 8.01 2.83
C GLN A 66 -0.68 8.23 3.42
N THR A 67 0.19 7.21 3.43
CA THR A 67 1.61 7.34 3.81
C THR A 67 2.55 7.50 2.61
N ALA A 68 2.08 7.26 1.38
CA ALA A 68 2.90 7.24 0.18
C ALA A 68 2.78 8.56 -0.61
N ARG A 69 3.19 9.67 0.00
CA ARG A 69 3.69 10.84 -0.75
C ARG A 69 4.77 11.55 0.08
N PRO A 70 5.99 11.79 -0.44
CA PRO A 70 6.54 11.50 -1.78
C PRO A 70 7.91 10.77 -1.76
N ALA A 71 7.99 9.56 -2.29
CA ALA A 71 9.26 8.97 -2.76
C ALA A 71 9.36 9.06 -4.29
N GLN A 72 9.10 10.26 -4.83
CA GLN A 72 9.53 10.68 -6.16
C GLN A 72 10.93 11.35 -6.10
N ALA A 73 11.61 11.19 -4.96
CA ALA A 73 12.99 11.61 -4.73
C ALA A 73 14.04 10.77 -5.50
N VAL A 74 13.62 9.76 -6.27
CA VAL A 74 14.52 9.00 -7.17
C VAL A 74 14.39 9.42 -8.64
N GLN A 75 13.87 10.62 -8.95
CA GLN A 75 13.89 11.14 -10.33
C GLN A 75 14.95 12.24 -10.57
N ARG A 76 15.77 12.59 -9.56
CA ARG A 76 16.72 13.73 -9.63
C ARG A 76 18.19 13.34 -9.85
N ARG A 77 18.47 12.28 -10.64
CA ARG A 77 19.86 11.96 -11.00
C ARG A 77 20.02 11.45 -12.43
N SER A 78 19.66 12.28 -13.39
CA SER A 78 20.21 12.23 -14.76
C SER A 78 20.22 13.64 -15.39
N LYS A 79 20.87 14.60 -14.73
CA LYS A 79 21.53 15.71 -15.43
C LYS A 79 23.03 15.45 -15.32
N SER A 80 23.59 14.62 -16.19
CA SER A 80 25.02 14.65 -16.42
C SER A 80 25.29 15.79 -17.38
N ALA A 81 25.89 16.86 -16.85
CA ALA A 81 26.62 17.82 -17.64
C ALA A 81 27.70 17.06 -18.42
N ALA A 82 27.77 17.25 -19.73
CA ALA A 82 28.96 16.89 -20.49
C ALA A 82 30.01 17.98 -20.25
N PRO A 83 31.21 17.67 -19.74
CA PRO A 83 32.35 18.52 -19.95
C PRO A 83 32.96 18.11 -21.29
N ASP A 84 33.03 19.04 -22.24
CA ASP A 84 34.23 19.15 -23.07
C ASP A 84 34.12 20.46 -23.85
N ARG A 85 34.77 21.51 -23.34
CA ARG A 85 35.05 22.69 -24.14
C ARG A 85 36.54 22.68 -24.46
N TYR A 86 36.91 21.80 -25.38
CA TYR A 86 37.91 22.02 -26.44
C TYR A 86 39.04 22.99 -26.03
N GLU A 87 39.97 22.50 -25.21
CA GLU A 87 41.28 23.11 -25.02
C GLU A 87 42.25 22.48 -26.04
N ARG A 88 42.31 23.05 -27.26
CA ARG A 88 43.51 23.09 -28.14
C ARG A 88 43.18 23.64 -29.54
N GLN A 89 43.50 24.92 -29.76
CA GLN A 89 44.43 25.44 -30.78
C GLN A 89 44.31 26.96 -30.89
#